data_AF-A0A8C0L2C5-F1
#
_entry.id   AF-A0A8C0L2C5-F1
#
_cell.length_a   1.000
_cell.length_b   1.000
_cell.length_c   1.000
_cell.angle_alpha   90.00
_cell.angle_beta   90.00
_cell.angle_gamma   90.00
#
_symmetry.space_group_name_H-M   'P 1'
#
loop_
_entity.id
_entity.type
_entity.pdbx_description
1 polymer ?
#
loop_
_entity_poly.entity_id
_entity_poly.type
_entity_poly.pdbx_seq_one_letter_code
_entity_poly.pdbx_strand_id
1 'polypeptide(L)'
;MPTVDDILEQVGEFGWFQKQAFLTLCLLSAAFAPVYVGIVFLAFTPDHRCLSPGAAELGRRCGWSAAEELNYTVPGPGPAGDAFPRQCRSYAVDWNQSALGCVDPLAGLAANRSHLPLGPCLHGWAYDTPGSSIVTEVRPGPVFEGTGGLQGQGGSTPQILEGSASHQGRRGENFIR
;
A
#
# COMPACT_ATOMS: atom_id res chain seq x y z
N MET A 1 53.91 13.56 -24.96
CA MET A 1 52.72 13.47 -24.09
C MET A 1 52.00 12.20 -24.49
N PRO A 2 51.70 11.26 -23.57
CA PRO A 2 50.94 10.06 -23.93
C PRO A 2 49.54 10.48 -24.42
N THR A 3 49.10 9.86 -25.51
CA THR A 3 47.77 10.08 -26.09
C THR A 3 46.72 9.25 -25.33
N VAL A 4 45.44 9.57 -25.47
CA VAL A 4 44.36 8.88 -24.75
C VAL A 4 44.34 7.38 -25.10
N ASP A 5 44.69 7.04 -26.34
CA ASP A 5 44.85 5.66 -26.82
C ASP A 5 45.99 4.91 -26.10
N ASP A 6 47.12 5.56 -25.80
CA ASP A 6 48.21 4.96 -25.03
C ASP A 6 47.80 4.66 -23.58
N ILE A 7 46.95 5.50 -22.98
CA ILE A 7 46.41 5.29 -21.63
C ILE A 7 45.39 4.14 -21.63
N LEU A 8 44.58 4.02 -22.68
CA LEU A 8 43.62 2.93 -22.85
C LEU A 8 44.33 1.58 -23.06
N GLU A 9 45.45 1.56 -23.76
CA GLU A 9 46.28 0.37 -23.96
C GLU A 9 47.07 -0.02 -22.70
N GLN A 10 47.52 0.97 -21.89
CA GLN A 10 48.16 0.74 -20.59
C GLN A 10 47.17 0.24 -19.51
N VAL A 11 45.90 0.66 -19.58
CA VAL A 11 44.78 0.10 -18.79
C VAL A 11 44.27 -1.23 -19.40
N GLY A 12 44.83 -1.62 -20.56
CA GLY A 12 44.25 -2.51 -21.57
C GLY A 12 44.16 -4.00 -21.28
N GLU A 13 44.55 -4.48 -20.10
CA GLU A 13 44.16 -5.83 -19.69
C GLU A 13 43.63 -5.84 -18.27
N PHE A 14 42.34 -6.18 -18.13
CA PHE A 14 41.81 -6.62 -16.86
C PHE A 14 42.66 -7.80 -16.37
N GLY A 15 43.30 -7.63 -15.21
CA GLY A 15 44.02 -8.72 -14.56
C GLY A 15 43.07 -9.89 -14.24
N TRP A 16 43.60 -11.10 -14.03
CA TRP A 16 42.78 -12.29 -13.75
C TRP A 16 41.75 -12.07 -12.62
N PHE A 17 42.16 -11.40 -11.54
CA PHE A 17 41.27 -11.06 -10.43
C PHE A 17 40.18 -10.04 -10.81
N GLN A 18 40.51 -9.08 -11.69
CA GLN A 18 39.59 -8.06 -12.16
C GLN A 18 38.57 -8.67 -13.13
N LYS A 19 39.01 -9.58 -14.02
CA LYS A 19 38.13 -10.40 -14.88
C LYS A 19 37.17 -11.24 -14.02
N GLN A 20 37.70 -11.88 -12.97
CA GLN A 20 36.89 -12.67 -12.04
C GLN A 20 35.85 -11.83 -11.29
N ALA A 21 36.25 -10.67 -10.75
CA ALA A 21 35.36 -9.76 -10.04
C ALA A 21 34.28 -9.19 -10.97
N PHE A 22 34.65 -8.76 -12.18
CA PHE A 22 33.71 -8.25 -13.17
C PHE A 22 32.72 -9.32 -13.61
N LEU A 23 33.19 -10.54 -13.90
CA LEU A 23 32.32 -11.66 -14.25
C LEU A 23 31.37 -12.00 -13.10
N THR A 24 31.85 -12.02 -11.86
CA THR A 24 31.01 -12.26 -10.67
C THR A 24 29.94 -11.18 -10.52
N LEU A 25 30.29 -9.90 -10.69
CA LEU A 25 29.33 -8.80 -10.64
C LEU A 25 28.30 -8.86 -11.77
N CYS A 26 28.73 -9.25 -12.97
CA CYS A 26 27.86 -9.41 -14.13
C CYS A 26 26.89 -10.59 -13.96
N LEU A 27 27.38 -11.72 -13.43
CA LEU A 27 26.52 -12.86 -13.09
C LEU A 27 25.53 -12.52 -11.97
N LEU A 28 25.98 -11.76 -10.97
CA LEU A 28 25.12 -11.29 -9.88
C LEU A 28 24.01 -10.37 -10.42
N SER A 29 24.35 -9.40 -11.27
CA SER A 29 23.35 -8.49 -11.86
C SER A 29 22.36 -9.25 -12.77
N ALA A 30 22.86 -10.18 -13.58
CA ALA A 30 22.03 -11.05 -14.40
C ALA A 30 21.10 -11.94 -13.55
N ALA A 31 21.57 -12.43 -12.40
CA ALA A 31 20.76 -13.22 -11.48
C ALA A 31 19.64 -12.41 -10.81
N PHE A 32 19.84 -11.11 -10.55
CA PHE A 32 18.81 -10.24 -9.97
C PHE A 32 17.83 -9.66 -11.01
N ALA A 33 18.20 -9.59 -12.30
CA ALA A 33 17.31 -9.14 -13.36
C ALA A 33 15.93 -9.81 -13.37
N PRO A 34 15.79 -11.16 -13.29
CA PRO A 34 14.47 -11.80 -13.23
C PRO A 34 13.70 -11.48 -11.94
N VAL A 35 14.37 -11.14 -10.84
CA VAL A 35 13.70 -10.72 -9.60
C VAL A 35 13.00 -9.38 -9.80
N TYR A 36 13.69 -8.39 -10.38
CA TYR A 36 13.11 -7.08 -10.66
C TYR A 36 11.92 -7.17 -11.62
N VAL A 37 12.08 -7.92 -12.70
CA VAL A 37 11.01 -8.14 -13.69
C VAL A 37 9.86 -8.93 -13.06
N GLY A 38 10.16 -9.95 -12.27
CA GLY A 38 9.17 -10.78 -11.57
C GLY A 38 8.30 -9.98 -10.60
N ILE A 39 8.88 -9.06 -9.83
CA ILE A 39 8.12 -8.19 -8.91
C ILE A 39 7.07 -7.38 -9.67
N VAL A 40 7.38 -6.85 -10.86
CA VAL A 40 6.42 -6.05 -11.63
C VAL A 40 5.19 -6.87 -12.05
N PHE A 41 5.36 -8.17 -12.32
CA PHE A 41 4.25 -9.05 -12.69
C PHE A 41 3.54 -9.68 -11.48
N LEU A 42 4.25 -9.88 -10.36
CA LEU A 42 3.73 -10.58 -9.19
C LEU A 42 3.19 -9.66 -8.09
N ALA A 43 3.55 -8.37 -8.10
CA ALA A 43 3.11 -7.39 -7.11
C ALA A 43 1.76 -6.71 -7.45
N PHE A 44 1.01 -7.24 -8.42
CA PHE A 44 -0.34 -6.76 -8.67
C PHE A 44 -1.25 -7.10 -7.48
N THR A 45 -1.92 -6.07 -6.95
CA THR A 45 -3.00 -6.23 -5.96
C THR A 45 -4.31 -6.38 -6.72
N PRO A 46 -4.91 -7.59 -6.76
CA PRO A 46 -6.20 -7.76 -7.39
C PRO A 46 -7.29 -7.01 -6.63
N ASP A 47 -8.39 -6.75 -7.32
CA ASP A 47 -9.61 -6.27 -6.69
C ASP A 47 -9.99 -7.20 -5.54
N HIS A 48 -10.17 -6.58 -4.38
CA HIS A 48 -10.47 -7.23 -3.13
C HIS A 48 -11.55 -6.47 -2.38
N ARG A 49 -12.14 -7.14 -1.41
CA ARG A 49 -13.13 -6.60 -0.48
C ARG A 49 -12.83 -7.12 0.92
N CYS A 50 -13.38 -6.46 1.94
CA CYS A 50 -13.32 -7.02 3.30
C CYS A 50 -14.04 -8.36 3.36
N LEU A 51 -13.44 -9.33 4.06
CA LEU A 51 -14.14 -10.55 4.45
C LEU A 51 -15.01 -10.26 5.69
N SER A 52 -16.29 -10.63 5.66
CA SER A 52 -17.19 -10.54 6.81
C SER A 52 -17.81 -11.90 7.11
N PRO A 53 -17.23 -12.71 8.02
CA PRO A 53 -17.73 -14.05 8.31
C PRO A 53 -19.12 -14.03 8.95
N GLY A 54 -19.44 -12.98 9.73
CA GLY A 54 -20.78 -12.81 10.31
C GLY A 54 -21.84 -12.54 9.23
N ALA A 55 -21.51 -11.73 8.22
CA ALA A 55 -22.44 -11.46 7.11
C ALA A 55 -22.66 -12.72 6.24
N ALA A 56 -21.61 -13.51 6.00
CA ALA A 56 -21.71 -14.77 5.27
C ALA A 56 -22.61 -15.79 6.00
N GLU A 57 -22.51 -15.88 7.33
CA GLU A 57 -23.38 -16.76 8.12
C GLU A 57 -24.84 -16.25 8.13
N LEU A 58 -25.05 -14.93 8.22
CA LEU A 58 -26.38 -14.34 8.10
C LEU A 58 -27.00 -14.59 6.71
N GLY A 59 -26.21 -14.42 5.65
CA GLY A 59 -26.63 -14.73 4.28
C GLY A 59 -27.01 -16.19 4.10
N ARG A 60 -26.25 -17.12 4.69
CA ARG A 60 -26.58 -18.55 4.70
C ARG A 60 -27.87 -18.84 5.45
N ARG A 61 -28.13 -18.19 6.58
CA ARG A 61 -29.37 -18.34 7.36
C ARG A 61 -30.59 -17.77 6.64
N CYS A 62 -30.40 -16.65 5.95
CA CYS A 62 -31.45 -15.93 5.24
C CYS A 62 -31.68 -16.40 3.80
N GLY A 63 -30.80 -17.27 3.28
CA GLY A 63 -30.88 -17.78 1.91
C GLY A 63 -30.49 -16.74 0.86
N TRP A 64 -29.64 -15.78 1.20
CA TRP A 64 -29.18 -14.73 0.28
C TRP A 64 -28.30 -15.30 -0.84
N SER A 65 -28.39 -14.67 -2.00
CA SER A 65 -27.40 -14.89 -3.06
C SER A 65 -26.07 -14.20 -2.72
N ALA A 66 -24.97 -14.66 -3.31
CA ALA A 66 -23.67 -14.01 -3.14
C ALA A 66 -23.70 -12.53 -3.54
N ALA A 67 -24.46 -12.16 -4.57
CA ALA A 67 -24.60 -10.77 -4.99
C ALA A 67 -25.34 -9.91 -3.95
N GLU A 68 -26.29 -10.51 -3.24
CA GLU A 68 -27.10 -9.85 -2.22
C GLU A 68 -26.29 -9.63 -0.93
N GLU A 69 -25.50 -10.62 -0.51
CA GLU A 69 -24.53 -10.46 0.58
C GLU A 69 -23.53 -9.33 0.29
N LEU A 70 -23.02 -9.24 -0.94
CA LEU A 70 -22.10 -8.18 -1.36
C LEU A 70 -22.75 -6.79 -1.31
N ASN A 71 -24.02 -6.67 -1.68
CA ASN A 71 -24.75 -5.41 -1.66
C ASN A 71 -24.94 -4.84 -0.23
N TYR A 72 -24.96 -5.70 0.78
CA TYR A 72 -25.08 -5.29 2.18
C TYR A 72 -23.74 -5.05 2.86
N THR A 73 -22.68 -5.74 2.44
CA THR A 73 -21.37 -5.69 3.09
C THR A 73 -20.42 -4.66 2.49
N VAL A 74 -20.50 -4.44 1.18
CA VAL A 74 -19.58 -3.57 0.45
C VAL A 74 -20.15 -2.15 0.40
N PRO A 75 -19.42 -1.14 0.91
CA PRO A 75 -19.89 0.24 0.81
C PRO A 75 -19.87 0.71 -0.64
N GLY A 76 -20.83 1.58 -0.98
CA GLY A 76 -20.89 2.25 -2.27
C GLY A 76 -19.66 3.14 -2.55
N PRO A 77 -19.53 3.69 -3.77
CA PRO A 77 -18.50 4.68 -4.07
C PRO A 77 -18.61 5.83 -3.07
N GLY A 78 -17.48 6.15 -2.44
CA GLY A 78 -17.40 7.14 -1.37
C GLY A 78 -17.58 8.56 -1.91
N PRO A 79 -17.38 9.57 -1.04
CA PRO A 79 -17.36 10.96 -1.47
C PRO A 79 -16.37 11.14 -2.63
N ALA A 80 -16.69 12.04 -3.57
CA ALA A 80 -15.85 12.32 -4.71
C ALA A 80 -14.44 12.73 -4.25
N GLY A 81 -13.46 11.83 -4.41
CA GLY A 81 -12.08 12.01 -3.94
C GLY A 81 -11.49 10.77 -3.27
N ASP A 82 -12.32 9.91 -2.66
CA ASP A 82 -11.85 8.66 -2.08
C ASP A 82 -11.79 7.59 -3.17
N ALA A 83 -10.59 7.37 -3.70
CA ALA A 83 -10.32 6.25 -4.58
C ALA A 83 -10.48 4.95 -3.76
N PHE A 84 -11.51 4.17 -4.07
CA PHE A 84 -11.70 2.78 -3.63
C PHE A 84 -12.10 2.47 -2.17
N PRO A 85 -13.13 3.10 -1.59
CA PRO A 85 -13.61 2.75 -0.25
C PRO A 85 -14.08 1.29 -0.15
N ARG A 86 -14.61 0.73 -1.24
CA ARG A 86 -15.08 -0.67 -1.32
C ARG A 86 -13.96 -1.71 -1.17
N GLN A 87 -12.72 -1.34 -1.49
CA GLN A 87 -11.60 -2.27 -1.46
C GLN A 87 -11.00 -2.34 -0.06
N CYS A 88 -10.87 -1.21 0.63
CA CYS A 88 -10.15 -1.10 1.90
C CYS A 88 -11.03 -0.97 3.16
N ARG A 89 -12.33 -0.70 3.00
CA ARG A 89 -13.25 -0.40 4.10
C ARG A 89 -14.51 -1.25 4.04
N SER A 90 -15.08 -1.49 5.21
CA SER A 90 -16.40 -2.12 5.36
C SER A 90 -17.25 -1.32 6.32
N TYR A 91 -18.55 -1.57 6.30
CA TYR A 91 -19.45 -1.09 7.34
C TYR A 91 -18.99 -1.62 8.70
N ALA A 92 -18.77 -0.72 9.65
CA ALA A 92 -18.41 -1.03 11.04
C ALA A 92 -19.66 -1.49 11.81
N VAL A 93 -20.24 -2.60 11.35
CA VAL A 93 -21.44 -3.22 11.90
C VAL A 93 -21.04 -4.59 12.45
N ASP A 94 -21.55 -4.92 13.62
CA ASP A 94 -21.42 -6.27 14.16
C ASP A 94 -22.49 -7.18 13.54
N TRP A 95 -22.05 -7.94 12.54
CA TRP A 95 -22.89 -8.85 11.77
C TRP A 95 -23.37 -10.08 12.55
N ASN A 96 -22.85 -10.30 13.76
CA ASN A 96 -23.23 -11.44 14.60
C ASN A 96 -24.45 -11.13 15.49
N GLN A 97 -25.02 -9.93 15.40
CA GLN A 97 -26.17 -9.53 16.20
C GLN A 97 -27.44 -10.24 15.75
N SER A 98 -28.15 -10.84 16.70
CA SER A 98 -29.44 -11.51 16.49
C SER A 98 -30.59 -10.57 16.08
N ALA A 99 -30.39 -9.26 16.20
CA ALA A 99 -31.36 -8.25 15.78
C ALA A 99 -31.33 -7.98 14.26
N LEU A 100 -30.30 -8.47 13.55
CA LEU A 100 -30.20 -8.33 12.09
C LEU A 100 -31.19 -9.25 11.40
N GLY A 101 -32.15 -8.65 10.71
CA GLY A 101 -33.15 -9.38 9.94
C GLY A 101 -32.63 -9.83 8.57
N CYS A 102 -33.38 -10.74 7.94
CA CYS A 102 -33.11 -11.19 6.58
C CYS A 102 -33.56 -10.19 5.50
N VAL A 103 -34.35 -9.20 5.88
CA VAL A 103 -34.84 -8.15 4.98
C VAL A 103 -34.10 -6.86 5.33
N ASP A 104 -33.18 -6.45 4.46
CA ASP A 104 -32.28 -5.30 4.61
C ASP A 104 -31.74 -5.10 6.04
N PRO A 105 -30.68 -5.84 6.43
CA PRO A 105 -30.09 -5.75 7.78
C PRO A 105 -29.63 -4.33 8.15
N LEU A 106 -29.32 -3.48 7.16
CA LEU A 106 -28.80 -2.13 7.38
C LEU A 106 -29.92 -1.10 7.66
N ALA A 107 -31.16 -1.38 7.23
CA ALA A 107 -32.29 -0.46 7.40
C ALA A 107 -32.62 -0.19 8.88
N GLY A 108 -32.36 -1.16 9.77
CA GLY A 108 -32.54 -1.00 11.21
C GLY A 108 -31.45 -0.20 11.92
N LEU A 109 -30.29 -0.01 11.28
CA LEU A 109 -29.11 0.66 11.86
C LEU A 109 -29.04 2.15 11.51
N ALA A 110 -29.42 2.51 10.28
CA ALA A 110 -29.42 3.89 9.82
C ALA A 110 -30.51 4.14 8.78
N ALA A 111 -31.07 5.36 8.77
CA ALA A 111 -32.05 5.78 7.76
C ALA A 111 -31.45 5.83 6.34
N ASN A 112 -30.12 5.98 6.22
CA ASN A 112 -29.40 5.94 4.95
C ASN A 112 -28.06 5.22 5.13
N ARG A 113 -27.71 4.32 4.19
CA ARG A 113 -26.47 3.53 4.23
C ARG A 113 -25.20 4.38 4.17
N SER A 114 -25.29 5.59 3.58
CA SER A 114 -24.17 6.53 3.51
C SER A 114 -23.77 7.11 4.87
N HIS A 115 -24.68 7.09 5.86
CA HIS A 115 -24.41 7.60 7.21
C HIS A 115 -23.84 6.52 8.14
N LEU A 116 -23.75 5.29 7.66
CA LEU A 116 -23.25 4.18 8.45
C LEU A 116 -21.72 4.29 8.59
N PRO A 117 -21.16 4.11 9.80
CA PRO A 117 -19.73 4.26 10.01
C PRO A 117 -18.95 3.22 9.18
N LEU A 118 -17.88 3.69 8.54
CA LEU A 118 -16.96 2.84 7.79
C LEU A 118 -15.69 2.59 8.60
N GLY A 119 -15.33 1.32 8.78
CA GLY A 119 -14.14 0.89 9.50
C GLY A 119 -13.11 0.20 8.60
N PRO A 120 -11.90 -0.09 9.14
CA PRO A 120 -10.95 -0.99 8.49
C PRO A 120 -11.48 -2.43 8.46
N CYS A 121 -10.98 -3.27 7.56
CA CYS A 121 -11.36 -4.68 7.56
C CYS A 121 -10.76 -5.43 8.76
N LEU A 122 -11.63 -6.07 9.54
CA LEU A 122 -11.23 -6.80 10.76
C LEU A 122 -10.85 -8.27 10.48
N HIS A 123 -11.47 -8.90 9.49
CA HIS A 123 -11.32 -10.34 9.23
C HIS A 123 -10.55 -10.65 7.93
N GLY A 124 -9.73 -9.71 7.47
CA GLY A 124 -8.92 -9.84 6.26
C GLY A 124 -9.71 -9.55 4.97
N TRP A 125 -9.22 -10.13 3.87
CA TRP A 125 -9.63 -9.76 2.51
C TRP A 125 -10.13 -10.97 1.72
N ALA A 126 -11.16 -10.77 0.90
CA ALA A 126 -11.60 -11.71 -0.12
C ALA A 126 -11.28 -11.12 -1.50
N TYR A 127 -10.64 -11.92 -2.35
CA TYR A 127 -10.20 -11.51 -3.69
C TYR A 127 -11.21 -11.97 -4.75
N ASP A 128 -11.50 -11.10 -5.73
CA ASP A 128 -12.46 -11.40 -6.80
C ASP A 128 -11.87 -12.25 -7.93
N THR A 129 -10.55 -12.16 -8.13
CA THR A 129 -9.87 -12.88 -9.20
C THR A 129 -9.15 -14.12 -8.65
N PRO A 130 -9.20 -15.26 -9.35
CA PRO A 130 -8.48 -16.48 -8.96
C PRO A 130 -6.95 -16.42 -9.22
N GLY A 131 -6.39 -15.24 -9.47
CA GLY A 131 -4.97 -15.06 -9.75
C GLY A 131 -4.11 -15.20 -8.50
N SER A 132 -2.98 -15.90 -8.62
CA SER A 132 -1.96 -15.98 -7.58
C SER A 132 -0.98 -14.81 -7.75
N SER A 133 -1.02 -13.87 -6.82
CA SER A 133 0.00 -12.82 -6.66
C SER A 133 0.61 -12.91 -5.25
N ILE A 134 1.77 -12.27 -5.06
CA ILE A 134 2.43 -12.19 -3.74
C ILE A 134 1.46 -11.67 -2.66
N VAL A 135 0.52 -10.80 -3.06
CA VAL A 135 -0.49 -10.20 -2.19
C VAL A 135 -1.59 -11.21 -1.79
N THR A 136 -1.93 -12.15 -2.68
CA THR A 136 -2.97 -13.15 -2.40
C THR A 136 -2.47 -14.31 -1.54
N GLU A 137 -1.19 -14.67 -1.65
CA GLU A 137 -0.58 -15.77 -0.90
C GLU A 137 -0.13 -15.36 0.51
N VAL A 138 0.41 -14.14 0.65
CA VAL A 138 0.72 -13.54 1.95
C VAL A 138 -0.56 -12.89 2.47
N ARG A 139 -1.50 -13.72 2.93
CA ARG A 139 -2.74 -13.23 3.57
C ARG A 139 -2.35 -12.26 4.68
N PRO A 140 -2.68 -10.95 4.57
CA PRO A 140 -2.50 -10.05 5.68
C PRO A 140 -3.32 -10.62 6.84
N GLY A 141 -2.65 -10.94 7.95
CA GLY A 141 -3.33 -11.24 9.20
C GLY A 141 -4.26 -10.08 9.59
N PRO A 142 -5.07 -10.23 10.65
CA PRO A 142 -5.83 -9.11 11.18
C PRO A 142 -4.89 -7.91 11.31
N VAL A 143 -5.33 -6.75 10.80
CA VAL A 143 -4.64 -5.49 11.04
C VAL A 143 -4.51 -5.41 12.55
N PHE A 144 -3.31 -5.66 13.06
CA PHE A 144 -3.01 -5.35 14.45
C PHE A 144 -3.24 -3.85 14.54
N GLU A 145 -4.26 -3.47 15.30
CA GLU A 145 -4.37 -2.15 15.87
C GLU A 145 -3.01 -1.89 16.52
N GLY A 146 -2.16 -1.17 15.80
CA GLY A 146 -0.98 -0.54 16.34
C GLY A 146 -1.51 0.48 17.33
N THR A 147 -1.84 0.00 18.53
CA THR A 147 -1.94 0.83 19.72
C THR A 147 -0.51 1.22 20.03
N GLY A 148 0.06 2.08 19.20
CA GLY A 148 1.21 2.90 19.53
C GLY A 148 0.76 3.96 20.53
N GLY A 149 0.32 3.51 21.71
CA GLY A 149 0.22 4.35 22.88
C GLY A 149 1.64 4.74 23.29
N LEU A 150 2.17 5.81 22.70
CA LEU A 150 3.30 6.51 23.29
C LEU A 150 2.74 7.44 24.36
N GLN A 151 2.51 6.88 25.54
CA GLN A 151 2.53 7.65 26.77
C GLN A 151 4.00 7.93 27.11
N GLY A 152 4.57 8.93 26.44
CA GLY A 152 5.89 9.48 26.69
C GLY A 152 5.76 10.86 27.31
N GLN A 153 6.01 10.95 28.62
CA GLN A 153 6.15 12.20 29.35
C GLN A 153 7.24 13.08 28.70
N GLY A 154 6.97 14.40 28.68
CA GLY A 154 7.93 15.47 28.91
C GLY A 154 9.26 15.48 28.16
N GLY A 155 9.44 16.51 27.34
CA GLY A 155 10.74 17.18 27.20
C GLY A 155 11.39 17.14 25.82
N SER A 156 11.79 18.34 25.38
CA SER A 156 12.76 18.65 24.31
C SER A 156 12.39 18.30 22.86
N THR A 157 11.93 19.33 22.15
CA THR A 157 12.01 19.47 20.69
C THR A 157 13.46 19.49 20.22
N PRO A 158 13.91 18.63 19.29
CA PRO A 158 15.13 18.88 18.53
C PRO A 158 14.78 19.72 17.30
N GLN A 159 15.36 20.92 17.24
CA GLN A 159 15.35 21.82 16.09
C GLN A 159 16.06 21.15 14.91
N ILE A 160 15.42 21.10 13.73
CA ILE A 160 16.08 20.82 12.47
C ILE A 160 16.86 22.08 12.08
N LEU A 161 18.19 21.98 12.10
CA LEU A 161 19.12 23.02 11.69
C LEU A 161 19.14 23.09 10.15
N GLU A 162 18.39 24.00 9.56
CA GLU A 162 18.56 24.38 8.15
C GLU A 162 19.87 25.17 7.99
N GLY A 163 20.87 24.53 7.37
CA GLY A 163 22.11 25.18 6.98
C GLY A 163 21.88 26.14 5.81
N SER A 164 21.82 27.44 6.10
CA SER A 164 21.86 28.51 5.10
C SER A 164 23.25 28.60 4.46
N ALA A 165 23.35 28.26 3.16
CA ALA A 165 24.48 28.64 2.32
C ALA A 165 24.31 30.11 1.87
N SER A 166 25.14 30.96 2.45
CA SER A 166 25.24 32.40 2.17
C SER A 166 25.79 32.65 0.75
N HIS A 167 25.04 33.36 -0.09
CA HIS A 167 25.57 33.99 -1.30
C HIS A 167 25.49 35.51 -1.13
N GLN A 168 26.62 36.10 -0.77
CA GLN A 168 26.86 37.54 -0.65
C GLN A 168 26.85 38.20 -2.03
N GLY A 169 25.90 39.12 -2.29
CA GLY A 169 25.75 39.85 -3.55
C GLY A 169 25.31 41.31 -3.36
N ARG A 170 26.18 42.10 -2.73
CA ARG A 170 26.38 43.57 -2.76
C ARG A 170 25.34 44.48 -3.49
N ARG A 171 24.58 45.22 -2.67
CA ARG A 171 24.16 46.65 -2.70
C ARG A 171 24.39 47.50 -3.97
N GLY A 172 23.32 48.18 -4.42
CA GLY A 172 23.27 49.43 -5.20
C GLY A 172 21.86 49.64 -5.78
N GLU A 173 20.95 50.30 -5.06
CA GLU A 173 20.55 51.72 -5.20
C GLU A 173 19.92 52.10 -6.56
N ASN A 174 18.64 52.53 -6.50
CA ASN A 174 17.89 53.48 -7.35
C ASN A 174 17.96 53.36 -8.88
N PHE A 175 16.79 53.28 -9.54
CA PHE A 175 16.17 54.43 -10.23
C PHE A 175 14.91 53.99 -10.99
N ILE A 176 13.82 54.74 -10.76
CA ILE A 176 12.58 54.74 -11.55
C ILE A 176 12.90 55.35 -12.93
N ARG A 177 12.64 54.62 -14.02
CA ARG A 177 11.95 55.00 -15.27
C ARG A 177 12.50 54.26 -16.48
#